data_AF-A0A811SJ99-F1
#
_entry.id   AF-A0A811SJ99-F1
#
_cell.length_a   1.000
_cell.length_b   1.000
_cell.length_c   1.000
_cell.angle_alpha   90.00
_cell.angle_beta   90.00
_cell.angle_gamma   90.00
#
_symmetry.space_group_name_H-M   'P 1'
#
loop_
_entity.id
_entity.type
_entity.pdbx_description
1 polymer ?
#
loop_
_entity_poly.entity_id
_entity_poly.type
_entity_poly.pdbx_seq_one_letter_code
_entity_poly.pdbx_strand_id
1 'polypeptide(L)'
;MSNVYVLQRPHQRQSLPHSLRALTLKVVNKADRPIQIGSHYHFIENNPYLVFDRKRASGMRLNILAGTAVRFEPGDAKSVTLVSIGGHKVIGGGNGIADGPIDSSRLNEVMQKVNANCFGHEDYPDAREGLIGDGPFDCTVDREKYASIYGPTTGDKIRLGDTNLYAELEKDFAFYGDECIFGGGKVLRDGMGQATGYPESSCLDTVITNAVIIDYTGIYKADIGIKGGLIVAIGKAGNPDVMDGVHSNMIVGLPRLPRLIVATCWMLAMPHGDD
;
A
#
# COMPACT_ATOMS: atom_id res chain seq x y z
N MET A 1 -17.21 15.50 14.07
CA MET A 1 -16.70 14.76 12.90
C MET A 1 -16.55 13.30 13.31
N SER A 2 -16.84 12.33 12.44
CA SER A 2 -16.68 10.91 12.76
C SER A 2 -15.21 10.60 13.08
N ASN A 3 -14.94 9.91 14.19
CA ASN A 3 -13.58 9.53 14.63
C ASN A 3 -12.95 8.38 13.82
N VAL A 4 -13.52 8.06 12.67
CA VAL A 4 -13.19 6.85 11.91
C VAL A 4 -12.88 7.24 10.47
N TYR A 5 -11.72 6.81 9.99
CA TYR A 5 -11.38 6.79 8.57
C TYR A 5 -11.80 5.48 7.95
N VAL A 6 -12.22 5.55 6.70
CA VAL A 6 -12.40 4.37 5.87
C VAL A 6 -11.30 4.39 4.83
N LEU A 7 -10.47 3.36 4.85
CA LEU A 7 -9.39 3.20 3.89
C LEU A 7 -9.98 3.06 2.48
N GLN A 8 -9.24 3.50 1.47
CA GLN A 8 -9.54 3.26 0.05
C GLN A 8 -10.85 3.88 -0.46
N ARG A 9 -11.41 4.87 0.25
CA ARG A 9 -12.67 5.51 -0.14
C ARG A 9 -12.60 6.21 -1.52
N PRO A 10 -13.67 6.12 -2.33
CA PRO A 10 -13.74 6.79 -3.63
C PRO A 10 -13.65 8.33 -3.59
N HIS A 11 -14.11 9.00 -2.51
CA HIS A 11 -14.13 10.47 -2.45
C HIS A 11 -12.73 11.11 -2.36
N GLN A 12 -11.71 10.42 -1.86
CA GLN A 12 -10.31 10.87 -1.96
C GLN A 12 -9.72 10.64 -3.35
N ARG A 13 -10.41 9.85 -4.17
CA ARG A 13 -10.05 9.42 -5.52
C ARG A 13 -10.92 10.10 -6.57
N GLN A 14 -11.48 11.29 -6.28
CA GLN A 14 -12.47 12.01 -7.11
C GLN A 14 -12.06 12.23 -8.59
N SER A 15 -10.79 11.99 -8.94
CA SER A 15 -10.27 12.05 -10.32
C SER A 15 -9.93 10.68 -10.93
N LEU A 16 -10.20 9.56 -10.26
CA LEU A 16 -9.88 8.20 -10.74
C LEU A 16 -11.18 7.42 -11.04
N PRO A 17 -11.31 6.84 -12.24
CA PRO A 17 -12.59 6.37 -12.77
C PRO A 17 -13.14 5.08 -12.14
N HIS A 18 -12.48 4.46 -11.14
CA HIS A 18 -12.79 3.10 -10.72
C HIS A 18 -12.86 2.91 -9.20
N SER A 19 -14.04 2.52 -8.71
CA SER A 19 -14.20 1.88 -7.40
C SER A 19 -13.35 0.60 -7.35
N LEU A 20 -12.66 0.37 -6.23
CA LEU A 20 -11.83 -0.82 -6.07
C LEU A 20 -12.69 -2.06 -5.84
N ARG A 21 -12.39 -3.15 -6.56
CA ARG A 21 -13.04 -4.43 -6.36
C ARG A 21 -12.62 -5.02 -5.03
N ALA A 22 -13.57 -5.52 -4.26
CA ALA A 22 -13.34 -6.21 -3.01
C ALA A 22 -13.82 -7.66 -3.07
N LEU A 23 -13.18 -8.52 -2.29
CA LEU A 23 -13.43 -9.96 -2.28
C LEU A 23 -13.15 -10.54 -0.90
N THR A 24 -14.07 -11.32 -0.35
CA THR A 24 -13.81 -12.10 0.87
C THR A 24 -13.58 -13.56 0.53
N LEU A 25 -12.41 -14.09 0.90
CA LEU A 25 -12.04 -15.49 0.71
C LEU A 25 -11.66 -16.17 2.03
N LYS A 26 -11.94 -17.46 2.11
CA LYS A 26 -11.37 -18.34 3.14
C LYS A 26 -9.96 -18.77 2.70
N VAL A 27 -9.01 -18.69 3.63
CA VAL A 27 -7.61 -19.04 3.42
C VAL A 27 -7.20 -20.04 4.49
N VAL A 28 -6.63 -21.15 4.08
CA VAL A 28 -6.22 -22.25 4.97
C VAL A 28 -4.70 -22.44 4.90
N ASN A 29 -4.04 -22.45 6.04
CA ASN A 29 -2.62 -22.79 6.13
C ASN A 29 -2.43 -24.30 6.30
N LYS A 30 -1.95 -24.99 5.26
CA LYS A 30 -1.61 -26.41 5.31
C LYS A 30 -0.13 -26.69 5.61
N ALA A 31 0.67 -25.65 5.90
CA ALA A 31 2.05 -25.84 6.32
C ALA A 31 2.13 -26.31 7.79
N ASP A 32 3.31 -26.81 8.14
CA ASP A 32 3.73 -27.11 9.51
C ASP A 32 4.28 -25.89 10.26
N ARG A 33 4.31 -24.71 9.59
CA ARG A 33 4.91 -23.47 10.10
C ARG A 33 3.96 -22.29 9.94
N PRO A 34 4.10 -21.26 10.80
CA PRO A 34 3.30 -20.06 10.67
C PRO A 34 3.65 -19.28 9.40
N ILE A 35 2.64 -18.71 8.77
CA ILE A 35 2.76 -17.87 7.57
C ILE A 35 2.16 -16.50 7.87
N GLN A 36 2.89 -15.43 7.54
CA GLN A 36 2.45 -14.06 7.76
C GLN A 36 2.47 -13.29 6.44
N ILE A 37 1.36 -12.65 6.10
CA ILE A 37 1.13 -11.99 4.82
C ILE A 37 0.98 -10.49 5.06
N GLY A 38 1.86 -9.68 4.47
CA GLY A 38 1.82 -8.22 4.55
C GLY A 38 0.71 -7.61 3.68
N SER A 39 0.27 -6.41 4.04
CA SER A 39 -0.89 -5.74 3.42
C SER A 39 -0.81 -5.52 1.91
N HIS A 40 0.40 -5.31 1.37
CA HIS A 40 0.63 -5.02 -0.05
C HIS A 40 1.23 -6.18 -0.84
N TYR A 41 1.35 -7.35 -0.24
CA TYR A 41 1.82 -8.53 -0.96
C TYR A 41 0.75 -9.02 -1.94
N HIS A 42 1.13 -9.26 -3.20
CA HIS A 42 0.25 -9.79 -4.24
C HIS A 42 -0.34 -11.12 -3.80
N PHE A 43 -1.66 -11.19 -3.59
CA PHE A 43 -2.24 -12.27 -2.81
C PHE A 43 -2.04 -13.65 -3.48
N ILE A 44 -2.11 -13.68 -4.80
CA ILE A 44 -1.85 -14.88 -5.62
C ILE A 44 -0.40 -15.40 -5.54
N GLU A 45 0.56 -14.55 -5.19
CA GLU A 45 1.99 -14.89 -5.07
C GLU A 45 2.34 -15.50 -3.71
N ASN A 46 1.36 -15.66 -2.81
CA ASN A 46 1.62 -16.12 -1.45
C ASN A 46 2.07 -17.57 -1.41
N ASN A 47 2.72 -17.93 -0.30
CA ASN A 47 3.27 -19.24 -0.02
C ASN A 47 2.38 -20.41 -0.56
N PRO A 48 2.97 -21.39 -1.28
CA PRO A 48 2.25 -22.52 -1.87
C PRO A 48 1.38 -23.32 -0.88
N TYR A 49 1.76 -23.36 0.40
CA TYR A 49 1.02 -24.10 1.43
C TYR A 49 -0.26 -23.40 1.90
N LEU A 50 -0.48 -22.15 1.50
CA LEU A 50 -1.77 -21.50 1.68
C LEU A 50 -2.71 -21.95 0.57
N VAL A 51 -3.88 -22.46 0.96
CA VAL A 51 -4.94 -22.92 0.05
C VAL A 51 -6.10 -21.93 0.09
N PHE A 52 -6.44 -21.39 -1.08
CA PHE A 52 -7.54 -20.45 -1.32
C PHE A 52 -7.83 -20.34 -2.82
N ASP A 53 -8.85 -19.57 -3.18
CA ASP A 53 -9.21 -19.29 -4.58
C ASP A 53 -8.21 -18.31 -5.21
N ARG A 54 -7.09 -18.84 -5.71
CA ARG A 54 -6.03 -18.07 -6.38
C ARG A 54 -6.52 -17.38 -7.65
N LYS A 55 -7.49 -17.97 -8.35
CA LYS A 55 -8.07 -17.40 -9.56
C LYS A 55 -8.75 -16.08 -9.25
N ARG A 56 -9.62 -16.02 -8.23
CA ARG A 56 -10.28 -14.78 -7.79
C ARG A 56 -9.35 -13.80 -7.09
N ALA A 57 -8.31 -14.31 -6.42
CA ALA A 57 -7.29 -13.50 -5.76
C ALA A 57 -6.28 -12.84 -6.72
N SER A 58 -6.34 -13.15 -8.03
CA SER A 58 -5.48 -12.53 -9.03
C SER A 58 -5.68 -11.01 -9.08
N GLY A 59 -4.58 -10.27 -8.93
CA GLY A 59 -4.59 -8.80 -8.90
C GLY A 59 -5.15 -8.19 -7.62
N MET A 60 -5.16 -8.94 -6.52
CA MET A 60 -5.68 -8.51 -5.23
C MET A 60 -4.59 -8.49 -4.16
N ARG A 61 -4.79 -7.69 -3.12
CA ARG A 61 -3.98 -7.62 -1.90
C ARG A 61 -4.87 -7.56 -0.67
N LEU A 62 -4.34 -7.73 0.54
CA LEU A 62 -5.13 -7.65 1.77
C LEU A 62 -5.70 -6.24 1.96
N ASN A 63 -7.00 -6.15 2.28
CA ASN A 63 -7.65 -4.90 2.68
C ASN A 63 -7.49 -4.67 4.19
N ILE A 64 -6.26 -4.32 4.59
CA ILE A 64 -5.88 -3.99 5.96
C ILE A 64 -4.98 -2.75 5.94
N LEU A 65 -4.69 -2.21 7.13
CA LEU A 65 -3.78 -1.08 7.30
C LEU A 65 -2.42 -1.31 6.60
N ALA A 66 -1.96 -0.31 5.85
CA ALA A 66 -0.65 -0.27 5.23
C ALA A 66 0.47 -0.62 6.24
N GLY A 67 1.37 -1.52 5.85
CA GLY A 67 2.46 -1.99 6.72
C GLY A 67 2.07 -3.01 7.79
N THR A 68 0.78 -3.36 7.94
CA THR A 68 0.34 -4.46 8.83
C THR A 68 0.28 -5.80 8.08
N ALA A 69 0.01 -6.88 8.81
CA ALA A 69 -0.02 -8.23 8.27
C ALA A 69 -1.09 -9.11 8.93
N VAL A 70 -1.52 -10.15 8.22
CA VAL A 70 -2.35 -11.24 8.75
C VAL A 70 -1.47 -12.47 8.95
N ARG A 71 -1.53 -13.05 10.15
CA ARG A 71 -0.79 -14.25 10.52
C ARG A 71 -1.70 -15.47 10.53
N PHE A 72 -1.21 -16.58 10.00
CA PHE A 72 -1.85 -17.89 9.97
C PHE A 72 -0.95 -18.89 10.70
N GLU A 73 -1.43 -19.47 11.79
CA GLU A 73 -0.76 -20.60 12.44
C GLU A 73 -0.92 -21.88 11.60
N PRO A 74 -0.13 -22.93 11.84
CA PRO A 74 -0.31 -24.23 11.19
C PRO A 74 -1.76 -24.75 11.37
N GLY A 75 -2.44 -25.08 10.27
CA GLY A 75 -3.83 -25.55 10.28
C GLY A 75 -4.89 -24.45 10.39
N ASP A 76 -4.51 -23.18 10.59
CA ASP A 76 -5.47 -22.07 10.68
C ASP A 76 -6.29 -21.92 9.39
N ALA A 77 -7.58 -21.63 9.56
CA ALA A 77 -8.46 -21.17 8.49
C ALA A 77 -9.05 -19.81 8.87
N LYS A 78 -8.81 -18.77 8.05
CA LYS A 78 -9.36 -17.42 8.28
C LYS A 78 -10.02 -16.89 7.03
N SER A 79 -11.13 -16.18 7.21
CA SER A 79 -11.70 -15.36 6.15
C SER A 79 -10.99 -14.01 6.13
N VAL A 80 -10.50 -13.60 4.96
CA VAL A 80 -9.83 -12.32 4.76
C VAL A 80 -10.52 -11.53 3.67
N THR A 81 -10.54 -10.20 3.84
CA THR A 81 -10.99 -9.27 2.81
C THR A 81 -9.80 -8.83 1.99
N LEU A 82 -9.94 -8.96 0.67
CA LEU A 82 -9.00 -8.52 -0.33
C LEU A 82 -9.57 -7.34 -1.10
N VAL A 83 -8.66 -6.58 -1.69
CA VAL A 83 -8.96 -5.44 -2.55
C VAL A 83 -8.06 -5.46 -3.77
N SER A 84 -8.58 -5.06 -4.92
CA SER A 84 -7.79 -4.95 -6.16
C SER A 84 -6.64 -3.97 -5.99
N ILE A 85 -5.50 -4.26 -6.59
CA ILE A 85 -4.43 -3.27 -6.71
C ILE A 85 -4.88 -2.07 -7.58
N GLY A 86 -4.32 -0.90 -7.30
CA GLY A 86 -4.55 0.34 -8.06
C GLY A 86 -3.54 0.50 -9.19
N GLY A 87 -3.43 1.73 -9.71
CA GLY A 87 -2.41 2.10 -10.68
C GLY A 87 -2.58 1.39 -12.03
N HIS A 88 -1.46 1.02 -12.66
CA HIS A 88 -1.45 0.30 -13.94
C HIS A 88 -1.92 -1.15 -13.85
N LYS A 89 -2.15 -1.67 -12.64
CA LYS A 89 -2.57 -3.06 -12.40
C LYS A 89 -1.59 -4.07 -12.97
N VAL A 90 -0.31 -3.89 -12.67
CA VAL A 90 0.78 -4.78 -13.07
C VAL A 90 1.36 -5.46 -11.84
N ILE A 91 1.39 -6.79 -11.85
CA ILE A 91 2.02 -7.59 -10.80
C ILE A 91 3.51 -7.73 -11.13
N GLY A 92 4.36 -7.65 -10.12
CA GLY A 92 5.77 -7.98 -10.24
C GLY A 92 6.30 -8.62 -8.96
N GLY A 93 7.32 -9.46 -9.09
CA GLY A 93 8.06 -10.04 -7.98
C GLY A 93 7.36 -11.26 -7.35
N GLY A 94 7.53 -11.46 -6.05
CA GLY A 94 6.96 -12.62 -5.35
C GLY A 94 7.59 -13.94 -5.82
N ASN A 95 6.78 -14.85 -6.37
CA ASN A 95 7.24 -16.13 -6.92
C ASN A 95 7.20 -16.14 -8.47
N GLY A 96 6.87 -15.02 -9.11
CA GLY A 96 6.77 -14.92 -10.58
C GLY A 96 5.61 -15.73 -11.19
N ILE A 97 4.57 -16.02 -10.42
CA ILE A 97 3.41 -16.80 -10.88
C ILE A 97 2.53 -15.98 -11.81
N ALA A 98 2.33 -14.70 -11.49
CA ALA A 98 1.39 -13.79 -12.14
C ALA A 98 2.03 -12.50 -12.66
N ASP A 99 3.37 -12.46 -12.82
CA ASP A 99 4.10 -11.29 -13.31
C ASP A 99 3.49 -10.67 -14.58
N GLY A 100 3.40 -9.35 -14.63
CA GLY A 100 2.88 -8.57 -15.74
C GLY A 100 1.45 -8.02 -15.50
N PRO A 101 0.83 -7.43 -16.54
CA PRO A 101 -0.48 -6.81 -16.43
C PRO A 101 -1.58 -7.82 -16.09
N ILE A 102 -2.52 -7.39 -15.24
CA ILE A 102 -3.70 -8.19 -14.90
C ILE A 102 -4.66 -8.19 -16.09
N ASP A 103 -4.78 -9.33 -16.76
CA ASP A 103 -5.71 -9.54 -17.86
C ASP A 103 -6.37 -10.92 -17.77
N SER A 104 -7.66 -10.96 -18.04
CA SER A 104 -8.48 -12.16 -18.20
C SER A 104 -7.89 -13.17 -19.20
N SER A 105 -7.26 -12.71 -20.28
CA SER A 105 -6.66 -13.59 -21.29
C SER A 105 -5.49 -14.41 -20.74
N ARG A 106 -4.76 -13.85 -19.76
CA ARG A 106 -3.57 -14.45 -19.14
C ARG A 106 -3.91 -15.36 -17.97
N LEU A 107 -5.13 -15.28 -17.45
CA LEU A 107 -5.54 -16.01 -16.24
C LEU A 107 -5.34 -17.52 -16.37
N ASN A 108 -5.59 -18.09 -17.56
CA ASN A 108 -5.38 -19.51 -17.81
C ASN A 108 -3.89 -19.90 -17.72
N GLU A 109 -2.99 -19.08 -18.28
CA GLU A 109 -1.54 -19.30 -18.19
C GLU A 109 -1.07 -19.19 -16.74
N VAL A 110 -1.55 -18.18 -16.00
CA VAL A 110 -1.23 -17.99 -14.59
C VAL A 110 -1.69 -19.19 -13.75
N MET A 111 -2.90 -19.70 -13.98
CA MET A 111 -3.41 -20.88 -13.28
C MET A 111 -2.66 -22.17 -13.67
N GLN A 112 -2.17 -22.27 -14.90
CA GLN A 112 -1.25 -23.36 -15.28
C GLN A 112 0.05 -23.29 -14.47
N LYS A 113 0.63 -22.10 -14.26
CA LYS A 113 1.81 -21.91 -13.41
C LYS A 113 1.51 -22.23 -11.94
N VAL A 114 0.35 -21.83 -11.41
CA VAL A 114 -0.11 -22.20 -10.07
C VAL A 114 -0.08 -23.71 -9.90
N ASN A 115 -0.69 -24.45 -10.84
CA ASN A 115 -0.75 -25.91 -10.77
C ASN A 115 0.64 -26.56 -10.96
N ALA A 116 1.41 -26.10 -11.96
CA ALA A 116 2.75 -26.64 -12.25
C ALA A 116 3.74 -26.44 -11.11
N ASN A 117 3.62 -25.35 -10.35
CA ASN A 117 4.46 -25.07 -9.18
C ASN A 117 3.82 -25.50 -7.85
N CYS A 118 2.72 -26.25 -7.90
CA CYS A 118 2.02 -26.80 -6.73
C CYS A 118 1.59 -25.73 -5.70
N PHE A 119 1.15 -24.56 -6.17
CA PHE A 119 0.57 -23.53 -5.32
C PHE A 119 -0.85 -23.93 -4.93
N GLY A 120 -1.11 -24.00 -3.62
CA GLY A 120 -2.38 -24.42 -3.04
C GLY A 120 -3.55 -23.61 -3.57
N HIS A 121 -4.45 -24.27 -4.28
CA HIS A 121 -5.64 -23.65 -4.88
C HIS A 121 -6.86 -24.51 -4.59
N GLU A 122 -7.95 -23.85 -4.22
CA GLU A 122 -9.27 -24.44 -4.06
C GLU A 122 -10.31 -23.40 -4.49
N ASP A 123 -11.23 -23.78 -5.38
CA ASP A 123 -12.34 -22.90 -5.79
C ASP A 123 -13.22 -22.59 -4.58
N TYR A 124 -13.62 -21.32 -4.44
CA TYR A 124 -14.49 -20.89 -3.36
C TYR A 124 -15.77 -20.27 -3.95
N PRO A 125 -16.79 -21.08 -4.29
CA PRO A 125 -18.00 -20.61 -4.99
C PRO A 125 -18.75 -19.53 -4.19
N ASP A 126 -18.78 -19.66 -2.86
CA ASP A 126 -19.46 -18.77 -1.92
C ASP A 126 -18.66 -17.49 -1.59
N ALA A 127 -17.64 -17.15 -2.38
CA ALA A 127 -16.91 -15.91 -2.19
C ALA A 127 -17.83 -14.69 -2.35
N ARG A 128 -17.74 -13.76 -1.41
CA ARG A 128 -18.47 -12.49 -1.47
C ARG A 128 -17.63 -11.46 -2.22
N GLU A 129 -18.18 -10.90 -3.27
CA GLU A 129 -17.55 -9.86 -4.10
C GLU A 129 -18.36 -8.56 -4.03
N GLY A 130 -17.69 -7.44 -4.21
CA GLY A 130 -18.33 -6.13 -4.23
C GLY A 130 -17.31 -5.02 -4.48
N LEU A 131 -17.64 -3.81 -4.03
CA LEU A 131 -16.76 -2.64 -4.16
C LEU A 131 -16.44 -2.05 -2.79
N ILE A 132 -15.28 -1.40 -2.69
CA ILE A 132 -14.95 -0.56 -1.53
C ILE A 132 -15.82 0.71 -1.57
N GLY A 133 -16.39 1.05 -0.42
CA GLY A 133 -17.35 2.14 -0.24
C GLY A 133 -18.79 1.69 -0.07
N ASP A 134 -19.10 0.42 -0.37
CA ASP A 134 -20.46 -0.14 -0.26
C ASP A 134 -20.79 -0.62 1.16
N GLY A 135 -19.82 -0.60 2.10
CA GLY A 135 -19.99 -0.92 3.51
C GLY A 135 -19.40 -2.27 3.95
N PRO A 136 -19.90 -3.43 3.47
CA PRO A 136 -19.48 -4.76 3.96
C PRO A 136 -17.99 -5.08 3.81
N PHE A 137 -17.30 -4.42 2.89
CA PHE A 137 -15.90 -4.66 2.57
C PHE A 137 -14.97 -3.56 3.10
N ASP A 138 -15.52 -2.52 3.70
CA ASP A 138 -14.78 -1.34 4.11
C ASP A 138 -13.85 -1.68 5.28
N CYS A 139 -12.58 -1.34 5.15
CA CYS A 139 -11.65 -1.36 6.26
C CYS A 139 -11.72 0.00 6.95
N THR A 140 -12.23 0.02 8.18
CA THR A 140 -12.33 1.23 8.98
C THR A 140 -11.25 1.27 10.05
N VAL A 141 -10.71 2.46 10.31
CA VAL A 141 -9.67 2.68 11.31
C VAL A 141 -9.97 3.91 12.11
N ASP A 142 -9.78 3.81 13.42
CA ASP A 142 -9.85 4.96 14.31
C ASP A 142 -8.76 6.00 13.98
N ARG A 143 -9.10 7.28 14.14
CA ARG A 143 -8.22 8.40 13.81
C ARG A 143 -6.94 8.44 14.65
N GLU A 144 -7.03 8.14 15.95
CA GLU A 144 -5.86 8.04 16.84
C GLU A 144 -4.96 6.87 16.43
N LYS A 145 -5.58 5.73 16.10
CA LYS A 145 -4.84 4.58 15.58
C LYS A 145 -4.13 4.90 14.26
N TYR A 146 -4.78 5.58 13.33
CA TYR A 146 -4.17 6.04 12.09
C TYR A 146 -2.97 6.95 12.37
N ALA A 147 -3.15 7.97 13.21
CA ALA A 147 -2.11 8.92 13.58
C ALA A 147 -0.91 8.23 14.24
N SER A 148 -1.14 7.24 15.10
CA SER A 148 -0.06 6.48 15.75
C SER A 148 0.84 5.73 14.76
N ILE A 149 0.31 5.31 13.61
CA ILE A 149 1.04 4.50 12.62
C ILE A 149 1.64 5.38 11.53
N TYR A 150 0.92 6.39 11.04
CA TYR A 150 1.29 7.17 9.84
C TYR A 150 1.52 8.66 10.11
N GLY A 151 1.32 9.12 11.34
CA GLY A 151 1.21 10.53 11.65
C GLY A 151 -0.20 11.09 11.38
N PRO A 152 -0.47 12.31 11.88
CA PRO A 152 -1.78 12.98 11.74
C PRO A 152 -2.12 13.24 10.27
N THR A 153 -3.39 13.45 9.95
CA THR A 153 -3.87 13.75 8.60
C THR A 153 -4.83 14.95 8.59
N THR A 154 -5.44 15.29 7.46
CA THR A 154 -6.24 16.51 7.27
C THR A 154 -7.24 16.77 8.41
N GLY A 155 -7.16 17.97 8.99
CA GLY A 155 -7.96 18.44 10.13
C GLY A 155 -7.43 18.04 11.51
N ASP A 156 -6.37 17.23 11.59
CA ASP A 156 -5.68 16.97 12.86
C ASP A 156 -4.84 18.17 13.27
N LYS A 157 -4.62 18.31 14.58
CA LYS A 157 -3.80 19.38 15.16
C LYS A 157 -2.59 18.82 15.86
N ILE A 158 -1.44 19.44 15.63
CA ILE A 158 -0.19 19.12 16.32
C ILE A 158 0.22 20.32 17.17
N ARG A 159 0.50 20.09 18.45
CA ARG A 159 1.10 21.11 19.31
C ARG A 159 2.59 21.26 18.96
N LEU A 160 3.05 22.49 18.76
CA LEU A 160 4.43 22.76 18.39
C LEU A 160 5.33 22.82 19.63
N GLY A 161 6.03 21.73 19.91
CA GLY A 161 6.87 21.60 21.11
C GLY A 161 6.06 21.78 22.39
N ASP A 162 6.60 22.55 23.33
CA ASP A 162 5.96 22.93 24.59
C ASP A 162 5.19 24.26 24.51
N THR A 163 5.09 24.86 23.32
CA THR A 163 4.42 26.15 23.11
C THR A 163 2.89 26.03 23.22
N ASN A 164 2.17 27.15 23.06
CA ASN A 164 0.70 27.15 22.96
C ASN A 164 0.21 27.18 21.50
N LEU A 165 1.11 26.92 20.53
CA LEU A 165 0.79 26.93 19.10
C LEU A 165 0.32 25.54 18.66
N TYR A 166 -0.72 25.53 17.82
CA TYR A 166 -1.27 24.32 17.21
C TYR A 166 -1.30 24.47 15.70
N ALA A 167 -0.58 23.59 15.01
CA ALA A 167 -0.60 23.46 13.56
C ALA A 167 -1.72 22.52 13.15
N GLU A 168 -2.69 23.01 12.36
CA GLU A 168 -3.76 22.18 11.78
C GLU A 168 -3.34 21.72 10.38
N LEU A 169 -3.50 20.43 10.07
CA LEU A 169 -3.19 19.91 8.74
C LEU A 169 -4.29 20.32 7.76
N GLU A 170 -3.91 21.12 6.77
CA GLU A 170 -4.81 21.66 5.75
C GLU A 170 -5.09 20.63 4.64
N LYS A 171 -4.10 19.77 4.36
CA LYS A 171 -4.15 18.78 3.27
C LYS A 171 -3.28 17.56 3.57
N ASP A 172 -3.69 16.41 3.05
CA ASP A 172 -2.90 15.18 2.99
C ASP A 172 -2.89 14.66 1.54
N PHE A 173 -1.72 14.33 1.02
CA PHE A 173 -1.54 13.75 -0.31
C PHE A 173 -1.63 12.21 -0.30
N ALA A 174 -1.77 11.60 0.87
CA ALA A 174 -1.95 10.16 0.99
C ALA A 174 -3.28 9.69 0.38
N PHE A 175 -3.22 8.52 -0.26
CA PHE A 175 -4.40 7.71 -0.56
C PHE A 175 -4.51 6.69 0.55
N TYR A 176 -5.55 6.79 1.38
CA TYR A 176 -5.61 6.01 2.62
C TYR A 176 -5.62 4.51 2.35
N GLY A 177 -4.68 3.78 2.94
CA GLY A 177 -4.44 2.35 2.71
C GLY A 177 -3.32 2.04 1.71
N ASP A 178 -2.70 3.06 1.10
CA ASP A 178 -1.50 2.97 0.24
C ASP A 178 -0.31 3.78 0.82
N GLU A 179 -0.26 4.00 2.13
CA GLU A 179 0.82 4.73 2.80
C GLU A 179 2.18 4.04 2.60
N CYS A 180 3.22 4.84 2.31
CA CYS A 180 4.57 4.34 2.08
C CYS A 180 5.27 4.02 3.41
N ILE A 181 5.24 2.75 3.84
CA ILE A 181 5.90 2.31 5.07
C ILE A 181 6.99 1.29 4.77
N PHE A 182 8.21 1.60 5.22
CA PHE A 182 9.37 0.73 5.15
C PHE A 182 9.53 -0.15 6.39
N GLY A 183 10.00 -1.38 6.17
CA GLY A 183 10.29 -2.37 7.21
C GLY A 183 9.96 -3.80 6.77
N GLY A 184 10.40 -4.78 7.57
CA GLY A 184 10.14 -6.20 7.33
C GLY A 184 8.64 -6.49 7.22
N GLY A 185 8.22 -7.07 6.10
CA GLY A 185 6.81 -7.41 5.84
C GLY A 185 5.87 -6.23 5.56
N LYS A 186 6.41 -5.01 5.36
CA LYS A 186 5.61 -3.80 5.12
C LYS A 186 5.41 -3.50 3.63
N VAL A 187 5.17 -2.23 3.30
CA VAL A 187 4.68 -1.76 1.98
C VAL A 187 5.80 -1.61 0.97
N LEU A 188 6.88 -0.92 1.34
CA LEU A 188 8.01 -0.65 0.44
C LEU A 188 8.90 -1.90 0.32
N ARG A 189 8.46 -2.82 -0.53
CA ARG A 189 9.13 -4.06 -0.91
C ARG A 189 8.94 -4.29 -2.40
N ASP A 190 9.84 -5.08 -2.97
CA ASP A 190 9.90 -5.44 -4.39
C ASP A 190 8.54 -5.84 -4.97
N GLY A 191 8.15 -5.18 -6.07
CA GLY A 191 6.90 -5.40 -6.79
C GLY A 191 5.64 -4.89 -6.07
N MET A 192 5.77 -4.39 -4.85
CA MET A 192 4.68 -3.86 -4.02
C MET A 192 4.72 -2.34 -4.06
N GLY A 193 4.95 -1.65 -2.93
CA GLY A 193 5.17 -0.20 -2.92
C GLY A 193 6.52 0.23 -3.50
N GLN A 194 7.45 -0.71 -3.70
CA GLN A 194 8.69 -0.48 -4.45
C GLN A 194 8.53 -1.02 -5.87
N ALA A 195 8.58 -0.13 -6.85
CA ALA A 195 8.39 -0.42 -8.26
C ALA A 195 9.55 -1.25 -8.84
N THR A 196 9.20 -2.13 -9.77
CA THR A 196 10.11 -3.03 -10.47
C THR A 196 10.05 -2.76 -11.96
N GLY A 197 11.19 -2.83 -12.65
CA GLY A 197 11.23 -2.65 -14.11
C GLY A 197 11.24 -1.19 -14.59
N TYR A 198 11.30 -0.22 -13.68
CA TYR A 198 11.47 1.19 -14.02
C TYR A 198 12.94 1.57 -14.21
N PRO A 199 13.27 2.47 -15.14
CA PRO A 199 14.63 2.95 -15.30
C PRO A 199 15.06 3.76 -14.08
N GLU A 200 16.36 3.66 -13.73
CA GLU A 200 16.96 4.37 -12.60
C GLU A 200 16.78 5.90 -12.71
N SER A 201 16.78 6.43 -13.94
CA SER A 201 16.51 7.85 -14.22
C SER A 201 15.12 8.32 -13.80
N SER A 202 14.14 7.41 -13.65
CA SER A 202 12.79 7.72 -13.18
C SER A 202 12.59 7.48 -11.68
N CYS A 203 13.50 6.75 -11.04
CA CYS A 203 13.37 6.39 -9.62
C CYS A 203 13.94 7.48 -8.71
N LEU A 204 13.33 7.70 -7.56
CA LEU A 204 13.87 8.57 -6.52
C LEU A 204 15.18 8.01 -5.95
N ASP A 205 16.04 8.92 -5.53
CA ASP A 205 17.23 8.55 -4.79
C ASP A 205 16.88 8.23 -3.33
N THR A 206 16.11 9.12 -2.71
CA THR A 206 15.64 9.01 -1.34
C THR A 206 14.19 9.46 -1.30
N VAL A 207 13.38 8.79 -0.47
CA VAL A 207 12.02 9.24 -0.15
C VAL A 207 11.90 9.40 1.36
N ILE A 208 11.34 10.53 1.77
CA ILE A 208 10.90 10.79 3.15
C ILE A 208 9.40 10.51 3.17
N THR A 209 8.96 9.52 3.95
CA THR A 209 7.57 9.04 3.84
C THR A 209 6.66 9.53 4.95
N ASN A 210 5.45 9.97 4.59
CA ASN A 210 4.43 10.45 5.53
C ASN A 210 4.90 11.63 6.41
N ALA A 211 5.64 12.57 5.82
CA ALA A 211 6.12 13.76 6.53
C ALA A 211 5.00 14.77 6.76
N VAL A 212 4.98 15.40 7.93
CA VAL A 212 4.21 16.62 8.15
C VAL A 212 5.12 17.79 7.81
N ILE A 213 4.71 18.57 6.81
CA ILE A 213 5.44 19.70 6.27
C ILE A 213 4.81 20.96 6.84
N ILE A 214 5.61 21.75 7.54
CA ILE A 214 5.23 23.10 7.98
C ILE A 214 6.12 24.06 7.20
N ASP A 215 5.50 24.79 6.30
CA ASP A 215 6.16 25.75 5.43
C ASP A 215 5.31 27.01 5.30
N TYR A 216 5.90 28.11 4.85
CA TYR A 216 5.16 29.34 4.60
C TYR A 216 4.07 29.15 3.53
N THR A 217 4.20 28.15 2.66
CA THR A 217 3.19 27.80 1.64
C THR A 217 2.00 27.01 2.21
N GLY A 218 2.08 26.52 3.44
CA GLY A 218 0.99 25.81 4.11
C GLY A 218 1.45 24.69 5.04
N ILE A 219 0.48 24.04 5.68
CA ILE A 219 0.70 22.93 6.61
C ILE A 219 0.01 21.68 6.08
N TYR A 220 0.80 20.72 5.58
CA TYR A 220 0.25 19.56 4.89
C TYR A 220 1.09 18.30 5.09
N LYS A 221 0.50 17.14 4.79
CA LYS A 221 1.17 15.84 4.86
C LYS A 221 1.42 15.26 3.48
N ALA A 222 2.65 14.82 3.24
CA ALA A 222 3.06 14.25 1.96
C ALA A 222 4.30 13.36 2.11
N ASP A 223 4.60 12.61 1.05
CA ASP A 223 5.94 12.07 0.82
C ASP A 223 6.81 13.15 0.14
N ILE A 224 8.11 13.19 0.46
CA ILE A 224 9.08 14.10 -0.16
C ILE A 224 10.08 13.27 -0.96
N GLY A 225 10.13 13.50 -2.26
CA GLY A 225 11.06 12.84 -3.18
C GLY A 225 12.32 13.65 -3.36
N ILE A 226 13.47 13.01 -3.14
CA ILE A 226 14.80 13.60 -3.31
C ILE A 226 15.51 12.88 -4.45
N LYS A 227 16.14 13.65 -5.35
CA LYS A 227 17.02 13.15 -6.41
C LYS A 227 18.13 14.14 -6.70
N GLY A 228 19.35 13.65 -6.85
CA GLY A 228 20.54 14.49 -7.04
C GLY A 228 20.82 15.45 -5.88
N GLY A 229 20.36 15.11 -4.66
CA GLY A 229 20.46 15.99 -3.49
C GLY A 229 19.42 17.11 -3.42
N LEU A 230 18.48 17.18 -4.37
CA LEU A 230 17.43 18.19 -4.43
C LEU A 230 16.05 17.58 -4.20
N ILE A 231 15.12 18.36 -3.65
CA ILE A 231 13.70 18.00 -3.61
C ILE A 231 13.15 18.11 -5.03
N VAL A 232 12.71 17.00 -5.62
CA VAL A 232 12.21 16.95 -7.00
C VAL A 232 10.68 16.90 -7.09
N ALA A 233 10.02 16.47 -6.01
CA ALA A 233 8.56 16.47 -5.90
C ALA A 233 8.12 16.31 -4.45
N ILE A 234 6.93 16.82 -4.15
CA ILE A 234 6.21 16.64 -2.89
C ILE A 234 4.80 16.18 -3.23
N GLY A 235 4.36 15.06 -2.66
CA GLY A 235 3.08 14.44 -3.03
C GLY A 235 2.97 12.98 -2.59
N LYS A 236 2.36 12.13 -3.42
CA LYS A 236 2.27 10.69 -3.17
C LYS A 236 3.39 9.95 -3.89
N ALA A 237 4.24 9.28 -3.12
CA ALA A 237 5.26 8.36 -3.63
C ALA A 237 4.75 6.93 -3.72
N GLY A 238 5.54 6.04 -4.32
CA GLY A 238 5.32 4.60 -4.28
C GLY A 238 5.51 3.95 -5.65
N ASN A 239 4.70 2.94 -5.94
CA ASN A 239 4.76 2.19 -7.18
C ASN A 239 3.49 2.43 -8.03
N PRO A 240 3.60 3.12 -9.18
CA PRO A 240 2.46 3.41 -10.04
C PRO A 240 1.82 2.16 -10.67
N ASP A 241 2.49 0.99 -10.62
CA ASP A 241 1.91 -0.26 -11.14
C ASP A 241 0.83 -0.85 -10.25
N VAL A 242 0.83 -0.52 -8.95
CA VAL A 242 -0.05 -1.13 -7.94
C VAL A 242 -0.74 -0.12 -7.04
N MET A 243 -0.35 1.15 -7.08
CA MET A 243 -0.88 2.25 -6.28
C MET A 243 -1.43 3.36 -7.16
N ASP A 244 -2.58 3.88 -6.78
CA ASP A 244 -3.19 5.03 -7.42
C ASP A 244 -2.53 6.35 -6.99
N GLY A 245 -2.54 7.34 -7.89
CA GLY A 245 -2.15 8.72 -7.56
C GLY A 245 -0.66 8.95 -7.33
N VAL A 246 0.20 7.96 -7.59
CA VAL A 246 1.66 8.12 -7.52
C VAL A 246 2.10 9.17 -8.53
N HIS A 247 2.75 10.24 -8.06
CA HIS A 247 3.24 11.30 -8.93
C HIS A 247 4.39 10.79 -9.82
N SER A 248 4.46 11.24 -11.07
CA SER A 248 5.41 10.73 -12.08
C SER A 248 6.88 10.81 -11.65
N ASN A 249 7.25 11.85 -10.90
CA ASN A 249 8.60 12.05 -10.33
C ASN A 249 8.77 11.46 -8.92
N MET A 250 7.86 10.61 -8.45
CA MET A 250 7.83 10.08 -7.08
C MET A 250 7.85 8.55 -7.03
N ILE A 251 8.42 7.92 -8.07
CA ILE A 251 8.55 6.46 -8.14
C ILE A 251 9.61 5.98 -7.15
N VAL A 252 9.21 5.09 -6.24
CA VAL A 252 10.13 4.40 -5.32
C VAL A 252 10.56 3.11 -6.01
N GLY A 253 11.76 3.06 -6.59
CA GLY A 253 12.29 1.88 -7.27
C GLY A 253 13.53 1.30 -6.60
N LEU A 254 14.25 0.44 -7.31
CA LEU A 254 15.58 -0.07 -6.93
C LEU A 254 16.69 0.83 -7.52
N PRO A 255 17.29 1.75 -6.75
CA PRO A 255 18.50 2.43 -7.20
C PRO A 255 19.74 1.52 -7.07
N ARG A 256 20.76 1.73 -7.92
CA ARG A 256 22.03 0.98 -7.85
C ARG A 256 22.96 1.39 -6.70
N LEU A 257 22.64 2.48 -6.00
CA LEU A 257 23.44 3.02 -4.89
C LEU A 257 22.72 2.82 -3.55
N PRO A 258 23.45 2.64 -2.43
CA PRO A 258 22.83 2.50 -1.11
C PRO A 258 22.17 3.83 -0.74
N ARG A 259 20.83 3.88 -0.71
CA ARG A 259 20.11 5.07 -0.29
C ARG A 259 18.98 4.76 0.67
N LEU A 260 18.76 5.74 1.54
CA LEU A 260 18.03 5.66 2.79
C LEU A 260 16.55 5.94 2.56
N ILE A 261 15.68 5.07 3.05
CA ILE A 261 14.29 5.44 3.28
C ILE A 261 14.24 6.06 4.68
N VAL A 262 13.83 7.32 4.77
CA VAL A 262 13.65 8.00 6.05
C VAL A 262 12.18 7.83 6.44
N ALA A 263 11.94 6.98 7.45
CA ALA A 263 10.61 6.80 8.01
C ALA A 263 10.32 7.95 8.97
N THR A 264 9.32 8.77 8.66
CA THR A 264 9.07 10.03 9.38
C THR A 264 7.71 10.15 10.02
N CYS A 265 7.04 9.04 10.35
CA CYS A 265 5.86 9.13 11.19
C CYS A 265 6.25 9.93 12.44
N TRP A 266 5.68 11.14 12.60
CA TRP A 266 5.97 12.13 13.64
C TRP A 266 7.17 13.08 13.45
N MET A 267 7.80 13.16 12.28
CA MET A 267 8.83 14.16 12.00
C MET A 267 8.23 15.39 11.29
N LEU A 268 8.60 16.58 11.77
CA LEU A 268 8.32 17.85 11.11
C LEU A 268 9.44 18.15 10.11
N ALA A 269 9.08 18.36 8.85
CA ALA A 269 10.00 18.86 7.83
C ALA A 269 9.78 20.36 7.65
N MET A 270 10.83 21.14 7.88
CA MET A 270 10.87 22.59 7.63
C MET A 270 12.09 22.88 6.76
N PRO A 271 11.97 23.72 5.73
CA PRO A 271 13.14 24.20 5.01
C PRO A 271 14.08 24.94 5.96
N HIS A 272 15.38 24.87 5.72
CA HIS A 272 16.33 25.76 6.36
C HIS A 272 16.19 27.13 5.70
N GLY A 273 16.00 28.19 6.49
CA GLY A 273 16.03 29.56 5.98
C GLY A 273 17.48 29.91 5.63
N ASP A 274 17.75 30.20 4.37
CA ASP A 274 18.96 30.89 3.96
C ASP A 274 18.77 32.38 4.29
N ASP A 275 19.01 32.75 5.55
CA ASP A 275 19.28 34.13 5.98
C ASP A 275 20.79 34.37 6.10
#